data_AF-A0A7S4NTS4-F1
#
_entry.id   AF-A0A7S4NTS4-F1
#
_cell.length_a   1.000
_cell.length_b   1.000
_cell.length_c   1.000
_cell.angle_alpha   90.00
_cell.angle_beta   90.00
_cell.angle_gamma   90.00
#
_symmetry.space_group_name_H-M   'P 1'
#
loop_
_entity.id
_entity.type
_entity.pdbx_description
1 polymer ?
#
loop_
_entity_poly.entity_id
_entity_poly.type
_entity_poly.pdbx_seq_one_letter_code
_entity_poly.pdbx_strand_id
1 'polypeptide(L)'
;MASKQKEAMSATLKFGDEILLACSDAGGFLHGEAIISKHCYIDRVKAEYDPSKTVHNIQHCVFKVTPRYQYSAFKACEKHLRFTGLTNVDIDNWKVKLDPEEEEHAALIESFEALEDEAAINELDCARQSGLDVLYGSVIQLKHSKSNLFLTQVRNRAYLNRLAMEVCLNAGKKGSWWRIKSADGIKVDGEQVILGDRVYLESVRFYDSSVSVYTEEALQTKDHGSSTLHPSCECRLEVNATAYPSNFQVRPYRTFQTTLAEDEEEVENEEATAQVSGLDVVCFYRRRDGSYLGVNAATNRVEWCYRKKGAEGSSDFTIPSSLWRIQPKTTDFCGKEISLSGQLVLVQHVLTGQYLTCEKKFVSLTVKYASPKALWTVRPWQRASGDDELADGDVVWLQNVHENRDTVSWLSLQKKSVMKGKGGEPNAVCTQQGESPGDEDVLEVKSITREKSETVEKLMLCNSIFKTCLLSLQRATRELNERQFQLQMRQQRQQEEAAEGQGEEAAEGQVEE
;
A
#
# COMPACT_ATOMS: atom_id res chain seq x y z
N MET A 1 2.80 15.70 -22.87
CA MET A 1 2.50 15.41 -21.45
C MET A 1 1.76 16.54 -20.74
N ALA A 2 2.27 17.78 -20.71
CA ALA A 2 1.62 18.89 -19.99
C ALA A 2 0.20 19.26 -20.49
N SER A 3 -0.11 19.14 -21.79
CA SER A 3 -1.46 19.38 -22.32
C SER A 3 -2.46 18.31 -21.86
N LYS A 4 -2.11 17.02 -22.04
CA LYS A 4 -2.92 15.88 -21.55
C LYS A 4 -3.11 15.89 -20.02
N GLN A 5 -2.11 16.33 -19.26
CA GLN A 5 -2.21 16.48 -17.80
C GLN A 5 -3.21 17.58 -17.40
N LYS A 6 -3.26 18.67 -18.17
CA LYS A 6 -4.24 19.75 -17.98
C LYS A 6 -5.65 19.33 -18.38
N GLU A 7 -5.81 18.56 -19.46
CA GLU A 7 -7.10 17.99 -19.89
C GLU A 7 -7.66 17.04 -18.83
N ALA A 8 -6.82 16.20 -18.24
CA ALA A 8 -7.29 15.23 -17.26
C ALA A 8 -7.51 15.83 -15.85
N MET A 9 -6.88 16.96 -15.50
CA MET A 9 -7.28 17.81 -14.35
C MET A 9 -8.49 18.71 -14.66
N SER A 10 -9.08 18.58 -15.85
CA SER A 10 -10.39 19.18 -16.19
C SER A 10 -11.47 18.12 -16.42
N ALA A 11 -11.13 16.84 -16.25
CA ALA A 11 -12.07 15.74 -16.35
C ALA A 11 -12.92 15.59 -15.08
N THR A 12 -14.13 15.08 -15.24
CA THR A 12 -15.07 14.86 -14.13
C THR A 12 -14.74 13.56 -13.40
N LEU A 13 -14.92 13.58 -12.08
CA LEU A 13 -14.83 12.39 -11.24
C LEU A 13 -16.04 11.49 -11.50
N LYS A 14 -15.80 10.19 -11.71
CA LYS A 14 -16.83 9.19 -11.98
C LYS A 14 -16.86 8.09 -10.92
N PHE A 15 -18.02 7.46 -10.74
CA PHE A 15 -18.10 6.22 -9.98
C PHE A 15 -17.28 5.13 -10.68
N GLY A 16 -16.45 4.42 -9.92
CA GLY A 16 -15.50 3.46 -10.45
C GLY A 16 -14.07 4.00 -10.58
N ASP A 17 -13.87 5.32 -10.58
CA ASP A 17 -12.54 5.93 -10.59
C ASP A 17 -11.75 5.54 -9.33
N GLU A 18 -10.46 5.26 -9.51
CA GLU A 18 -9.48 5.16 -8.44
C GLU A 18 -8.76 6.51 -8.28
N ILE A 19 -8.73 7.01 -7.05
CA ILE A 19 -8.20 8.34 -6.73
C ILE A 19 -7.22 8.31 -5.56
N LEU A 20 -6.41 9.36 -5.48
CA LEU A 20 -5.63 9.74 -4.32
C LEU A 20 -6.26 10.98 -3.69
N LEU A 21 -6.34 11.03 -2.36
CA LEU A 21 -6.79 12.20 -1.62
C LEU A 21 -5.59 12.89 -0.99
N ALA A 22 -5.16 14.00 -1.59
CA ALA A 22 -4.03 14.79 -1.08
C ALA A 22 -4.54 15.81 -0.06
N CYS A 23 -4.09 15.72 1.20
CA CYS A 23 -4.49 16.68 2.23
C CYS A 23 -3.91 18.06 1.90
N SER A 24 -4.81 19.03 1.69
CA SER A 24 -4.42 20.41 1.32
C SER A 24 -3.85 21.18 2.50
N ASP A 25 -4.35 20.91 3.71
CA ASP A 25 -4.01 21.68 4.91
C ASP A 25 -2.68 21.21 5.52
N ALA A 26 -2.49 19.89 5.57
CA ALA A 26 -1.36 19.25 6.20
C ALA A 26 -0.28 18.76 5.22
N GLY A 27 -0.58 18.64 3.93
CA GLY A 27 0.28 17.97 2.95
C GLY A 27 0.34 16.44 3.17
N GLY A 28 0.63 15.71 2.10
CA GLY A 28 0.62 14.24 2.10
C GLY A 28 -0.71 13.65 1.63
N PHE A 29 -0.82 12.33 1.66
CA PHE A 29 -1.95 11.59 1.08
C PHE A 29 -2.64 10.73 2.13
N LEU A 30 -3.97 10.59 2.00
CA LEU A 30 -4.73 9.63 2.80
C LEU A 30 -4.19 8.22 2.53
N HIS A 31 -3.79 7.53 3.60
CA HIS A 31 -3.12 6.25 3.57
C HIS A 31 -3.89 5.24 4.44
N GLY A 32 -4.18 4.07 3.86
CA GLY A 32 -4.74 2.91 4.54
C GLY A 32 -3.70 1.84 4.81
N GLU A 33 -3.38 1.57 6.07
CA GLU A 33 -2.38 0.55 6.42
C GLU A 33 -2.91 -0.87 6.12
N ALA A 34 -4.20 -1.06 6.36
CA ALA A 34 -5.14 -2.10 5.90
C ALA A 34 -4.84 -3.57 6.17
N ILE A 35 -3.57 -3.99 6.13
CA ILE A 35 -3.13 -5.38 6.31
C ILE A 35 -2.53 -5.57 7.71
N ILE A 36 -1.82 -4.57 8.24
CA ILE A 36 -1.27 -4.62 9.61
C ILE A 36 -2.32 -4.13 10.61
N SER A 37 -2.98 -3.02 10.27
CA SER A 37 -3.98 -2.36 11.11
C SER A 37 -5.11 -1.82 10.25
N LYS A 38 -6.21 -1.43 10.90
CA LYS A 38 -7.34 -0.77 10.23
C LYS A 38 -7.20 0.76 10.26
N HIS A 39 -6.10 1.30 10.76
CA HIS A 39 -5.96 2.74 10.93
C HIS A 39 -5.70 3.46 9.60
N CYS A 40 -6.18 4.69 9.55
CA CYS A 40 -5.96 5.60 8.44
C CYS A 40 -5.10 6.79 8.91
N TYR A 41 -4.16 7.19 8.06
CA TYR A 41 -3.24 8.29 8.36
C TYR A 41 -3.10 9.21 7.14
N ILE A 42 -2.56 10.40 7.36
CA ILE A 42 -1.92 11.16 6.29
C ILE A 42 -0.46 10.76 6.24
N ASP A 43 -0.04 10.12 5.15
CA ASP A 43 1.36 9.79 4.91
C ASP A 43 2.05 11.01 4.31
N ARG A 44 2.94 11.61 5.10
CA ARG A 44 3.78 12.73 4.68
C ARG A 44 5.15 12.21 4.25
N VAL A 45 5.70 12.85 3.23
CA VAL A 45 7.14 12.72 2.96
C VAL A 45 7.91 13.61 3.93
N LYS A 46 9.18 13.27 4.18
CA LYS A 46 10.09 14.14 4.93
C LYS A 46 10.14 15.54 4.30
N ALA A 47 10.38 16.56 5.10
CA ALA A 47 10.40 17.98 4.70
C ALA A 47 11.33 18.30 3.51
N GLU A 48 12.29 17.43 3.20
CA GLU A 48 13.19 17.51 2.05
C GLU A 48 12.48 17.32 0.69
N TYR A 49 11.26 16.76 0.67
CA TYR A 49 10.51 16.45 -0.55
C TYR A 49 9.19 17.23 -0.58
N ASP A 50 8.70 17.53 -1.79
CA ASP A 50 7.41 18.19 -1.99
C ASP A 50 6.27 17.20 -1.67
N PRO A 51 5.52 17.38 -0.55
CA PRO A 51 4.46 16.47 -0.14
C PRO A 51 3.22 16.56 -1.03
N SER A 52 3.16 17.57 -1.89
CA SER A 52 2.11 17.68 -2.91
C SER A 52 2.44 16.90 -4.18
N LYS A 53 3.65 16.31 -4.32
CA LYS A 53 4.08 15.59 -5.55
C LYS A 53 4.73 14.25 -5.30
N THR A 54 4.95 13.89 -4.04
CA THR A 54 5.69 12.70 -3.65
C THR A 54 4.79 11.85 -2.78
N VAL A 55 4.53 10.61 -3.19
CA VAL A 55 3.77 9.65 -2.40
C VAL A 55 4.68 8.47 -2.11
N HIS A 56 4.97 8.21 -0.83
CA HIS A 56 5.56 6.94 -0.45
C HIS A 56 4.47 5.86 -0.44
N ASN A 57 4.78 4.66 -0.94
CA ASN A 57 3.86 3.53 -0.90
C ASN A 57 2.47 3.82 -1.49
N ILE A 58 2.44 4.51 -2.64
CA ILE A 58 1.22 5.00 -3.32
C ILE A 58 0.05 4.00 -3.39
N GLN A 59 0.33 2.70 -3.50
CA GLN A 59 -0.65 1.61 -3.45
C GLN A 59 -1.57 1.62 -2.21
N HIS A 60 -1.09 2.14 -1.08
CA HIS A 60 -1.84 2.27 0.17
C HIS A 60 -2.66 3.56 0.23
N CYS A 61 -2.52 4.44 -0.76
CA CYS A 61 -3.20 5.73 -0.84
C CYS A 61 -4.29 5.73 -1.91
N VAL A 62 -4.52 4.60 -2.58
CA VAL A 62 -5.50 4.46 -3.67
C VAL A 62 -6.86 4.06 -3.09
N PHE A 63 -7.88 4.85 -3.40
CA PHE A 63 -9.27 4.58 -3.06
C PHE A 63 -10.14 4.61 -4.29
N LYS A 64 -10.90 3.54 -4.52
CA LYS A 64 -11.96 3.48 -5.51
C LYS A 64 -13.20 4.21 -5.00
N VAL A 65 -13.72 5.13 -5.82
CA VAL A 65 -14.98 5.83 -5.55
C VAL A 65 -16.14 4.92 -5.93
N THR A 66 -16.99 4.62 -4.97
CA THR A 66 -18.12 3.69 -5.13
C THR A 66 -19.42 4.37 -4.72
N PRO A 67 -20.56 3.99 -5.31
CA PRO A 67 -21.85 4.48 -4.88
C PRO A 67 -22.21 3.94 -3.50
N ARG A 68 -23.29 4.45 -2.94
CA ARG A 68 -23.79 4.04 -1.63
C ARG A 68 -24.31 2.60 -1.65
N TYR A 69 -23.68 1.74 -0.87
CA TYR A 69 -24.16 0.39 -0.57
C TYR A 69 -25.19 0.43 0.56
N GLN A 70 -26.09 -0.54 0.51
CA GLN A 70 -27.06 -0.86 1.55
C GLN A 70 -26.42 -1.78 2.60
N TYR A 71 -26.84 -1.59 3.86
CA TYR A 71 -26.27 -2.27 5.04
C TYR A 71 -27.38 -2.62 6.05
N SER A 72 -28.57 -2.93 5.54
CA SER A 72 -29.76 -3.29 6.31
C SER A 72 -29.64 -4.71 6.84
N ALA A 73 -29.43 -5.67 5.94
CA ALA A 73 -29.23 -7.07 6.26
C ALA A 73 -27.97 -7.25 7.11
N PHE A 74 -26.88 -6.57 6.75
CA PHE A 74 -25.66 -6.59 7.56
C PHE A 74 -25.90 -6.17 9.01
N LYS A 75 -26.66 -5.10 9.23
CA LYS A 75 -26.99 -4.63 10.58
C LYS A 75 -27.90 -5.62 11.31
N ALA A 76 -28.85 -6.24 10.62
CA ALA A 76 -29.74 -7.25 11.19
C ALA A 76 -28.94 -8.49 11.64
N CYS A 77 -28.08 -9.01 10.76
CA CYS A 77 -27.20 -10.13 11.07
C CYS A 77 -26.22 -9.80 12.21
N GLU A 78 -25.58 -8.62 12.19
CA GLU A 78 -24.68 -8.19 13.29
C GLU A 78 -25.42 -8.13 14.63
N LYS A 79 -26.69 -7.70 14.64
CA LYS A 79 -27.53 -7.70 15.84
C LYS A 79 -27.87 -9.13 16.28
N HIS A 80 -28.19 -10.00 15.33
CA HIS A 80 -28.55 -11.39 15.60
C HIS A 80 -27.37 -12.15 16.24
N LEU A 81 -26.18 -12.09 15.63
CA LEU A 81 -24.94 -12.70 16.15
C LEU A 81 -24.60 -12.23 17.58
N ARG A 82 -24.84 -10.95 17.88
CA ARG A 82 -24.62 -10.40 19.23
C ARG A 82 -25.65 -10.91 20.24
N PHE A 83 -26.88 -11.16 19.81
CA PHE A 83 -27.94 -11.63 20.68
C PHE A 83 -27.80 -13.12 21.00
N THR A 84 -27.42 -13.94 20.00
CA THR A 84 -27.22 -15.39 20.16
C THR A 84 -25.85 -15.75 20.75
N GLY A 85 -24.90 -14.82 20.80
CA GLY A 85 -23.54 -15.10 21.27
C GLY A 85 -22.70 -15.93 20.29
N LEU A 86 -23.23 -16.21 19.10
CA LEU A 86 -22.59 -16.98 18.02
C LEU A 86 -21.56 -16.15 17.23
N THR A 87 -20.76 -15.32 17.90
CA THR A 87 -19.82 -14.38 17.25
C THR A 87 -18.65 -15.05 16.52
N ASN A 88 -18.48 -16.37 16.70
CA ASN A 88 -17.41 -17.17 16.10
C ASN A 88 -17.83 -17.88 14.81
N VAL A 89 -19.09 -17.73 14.38
CA VAL A 89 -19.54 -18.26 13.09
C VAL A 89 -18.88 -17.45 11.98
N ASP A 90 -18.20 -18.16 11.09
CA ASP A 90 -17.55 -17.57 9.94
C ASP A 90 -18.62 -17.24 8.89
N ILE A 91 -18.77 -15.95 8.59
CA ILE A 91 -19.78 -15.45 7.64
C ILE A 91 -19.51 -16.00 6.25
N ASP A 92 -18.26 -16.31 5.90
CA ASP A 92 -17.94 -16.79 4.54
C ASP A 92 -18.13 -18.32 4.41
N ASN A 93 -18.29 -19.03 5.53
CA ASN A 93 -18.41 -20.50 5.56
C ASN A 93 -19.52 -21.00 6.49
N TRP A 94 -20.59 -20.21 6.62
CA TRP A 94 -21.71 -20.49 7.53
C TRP A 94 -22.47 -21.76 7.13
N LYS A 95 -22.59 -22.03 5.82
CA LYS A 95 -23.33 -23.17 5.23
C LYS A 95 -22.82 -24.55 5.70
N VAL A 96 -21.56 -24.63 6.14
CA VAL A 96 -20.94 -25.88 6.62
C VAL A 96 -21.13 -26.10 8.12
N LYS A 97 -21.39 -25.03 8.88
CA LYS A 97 -21.37 -25.06 10.36
C LYS A 97 -22.74 -24.96 10.99
N LEU A 98 -23.75 -24.47 10.26
CA LEU A 98 -25.09 -24.30 10.78
C LEU A 98 -25.97 -25.47 10.38
N ASP A 99 -26.65 -26.05 11.37
CA ASP A 99 -27.63 -27.11 11.17
C ASP A 99 -29.02 -26.48 10.97
N PRO A 100 -29.64 -26.61 9.79
CA PRO A 100 -30.96 -26.03 9.53
C PRO A 100 -32.09 -26.62 10.40
N GLU A 101 -31.87 -27.77 11.06
CA GLU A 101 -32.86 -28.37 11.98
C GLU A 101 -32.89 -27.68 13.36
N GLU A 102 -31.84 -26.94 13.72
CA GLU A 102 -31.79 -26.17 14.98
C GLU A 102 -32.43 -24.79 14.78
N GLU A 103 -33.44 -24.46 15.60
CA GLU A 103 -34.24 -23.22 15.45
C GLU A 103 -33.39 -21.93 15.48
N GLU A 104 -32.37 -21.88 16.36
CA GLU A 104 -31.45 -20.73 16.45
C GLU A 104 -30.54 -20.62 15.21
N HIS A 105 -30.17 -21.76 14.60
CA HIS A 105 -29.40 -21.80 13.37
C HIS A 105 -30.26 -21.42 12.17
N ALA A 106 -31.50 -21.89 12.06
CA ALA A 106 -32.39 -21.56 10.95
C ALA A 106 -32.61 -20.04 10.79
N ALA A 107 -32.83 -19.32 11.89
CA ALA A 107 -32.98 -17.86 11.84
C ALA A 107 -31.66 -17.14 11.49
N LEU A 108 -30.51 -17.73 11.85
CA LEU A 108 -29.20 -17.20 11.50
C LEU A 108 -28.85 -17.46 10.02
N ILE A 109 -29.24 -18.62 9.49
CA ILE A 109 -29.18 -18.98 8.07
C ILE A 109 -29.95 -17.94 7.24
N GLU A 110 -31.21 -17.65 7.59
CA GLU A 110 -32.01 -16.62 6.91
C GLU A 110 -31.32 -15.24 6.94
N SER A 111 -30.66 -14.90 8.07
CA SER A 111 -29.91 -13.65 8.20
C SER A 111 -28.68 -13.60 7.29
N PHE A 112 -28.02 -14.74 7.04
CA PHE A 112 -26.87 -14.86 6.13
C PHE A 112 -27.30 -14.87 4.66
N GLU A 113 -28.40 -15.52 4.31
CA GLU A 113 -28.96 -15.47 2.96
C GLU A 113 -29.37 -14.04 2.59
N ALA A 114 -30.04 -13.32 3.48
CA ALA A 114 -30.38 -11.91 3.27
C ALA A 114 -29.13 -11.02 3.11
N LEU A 115 -28.00 -11.41 3.70
CA LEU A 115 -26.70 -10.75 3.56
C LEU A 115 -26.10 -10.99 2.17
N GLU A 116 -26.14 -12.23 1.67
CA GLU A 116 -25.71 -12.60 0.31
C GLU A 116 -26.56 -11.85 -0.73
N ASP A 117 -27.89 -11.80 -0.56
CA ASP A 117 -28.81 -11.05 -1.42
C ASP A 117 -28.51 -9.54 -1.40
N GLU A 118 -28.30 -8.95 -0.22
CA GLU A 118 -27.93 -7.53 -0.08
C GLU A 118 -26.59 -7.23 -0.78
N ALA A 119 -25.62 -8.14 -0.70
CA ALA A 119 -24.35 -8.00 -1.40
C ALA A 119 -24.54 -8.05 -2.93
N ALA A 120 -25.32 -9.00 -3.45
CA ALA A 120 -25.62 -9.10 -4.89
C ALA A 120 -26.36 -7.86 -5.42
N ILE A 121 -27.32 -7.32 -4.66
CA ILE A 121 -28.03 -6.08 -5.02
C ILE A 121 -27.05 -4.90 -5.04
N ASN A 122 -26.17 -4.80 -4.04
CA ASN A 122 -25.15 -3.74 -3.99
C ASN A 122 -24.20 -3.81 -5.18
N GLU A 123 -23.78 -5.00 -5.59
CA GLU A 123 -22.93 -5.21 -6.77
C GLU A 123 -23.64 -4.79 -8.06
N LEU A 124 -24.91 -5.17 -8.22
CA LEU A 124 -25.72 -4.78 -9.36
C LEU A 124 -25.92 -3.25 -9.43
N ASP A 125 -26.25 -2.62 -8.31
CA ASP A 125 -26.40 -1.16 -8.22
C ASP A 125 -25.07 -0.43 -8.44
N CYS A 126 -23.96 -1.01 -7.98
CA CYS A 126 -22.63 -0.49 -8.22
C CYS A 126 -22.28 -0.54 -9.72
N ALA A 127 -22.50 -1.68 -10.37
CA ALA A 127 -22.28 -1.84 -11.81
C ALA A 127 -23.13 -0.84 -12.61
N ARG A 128 -24.43 -0.69 -12.27
CA ARG A 128 -25.35 0.25 -12.93
C ARG A 128 -24.91 1.71 -12.83
N GLN A 129 -24.28 2.10 -11.73
CA GLN A 129 -23.83 3.48 -11.50
C GLN A 129 -22.39 3.74 -11.93
N SER A 130 -21.61 2.70 -12.23
CA SER A 130 -20.22 2.85 -12.67
C SER A 130 -20.14 3.67 -13.95
N GLY A 131 -19.19 4.60 -14.02
CA GLY A 131 -19.01 5.55 -15.11
C GLY A 131 -19.87 6.81 -15.08
N LEU A 132 -20.90 6.87 -14.22
CA LEU A 132 -21.67 8.09 -14.01
C LEU A 132 -20.84 9.14 -13.26
N ASP A 133 -21.07 10.41 -13.58
CA ASP A 133 -20.39 11.52 -12.90
C ASP A 133 -20.82 11.63 -11.44
N VAL A 134 -19.84 11.87 -10.57
CA VAL A 134 -20.07 12.19 -9.16
C VAL A 134 -20.40 13.68 -9.06
N LEU A 135 -21.53 13.98 -8.43
CA LEU A 135 -21.97 15.35 -8.18
C LEU A 135 -21.69 15.76 -6.75
N TYR A 136 -21.40 17.04 -6.51
CA TYR A 136 -21.37 17.62 -5.17
C TYR A 136 -22.70 17.36 -4.44
N GLY A 137 -22.63 17.00 -3.16
CA GLY A 137 -23.79 16.59 -2.36
C GLY A 137 -24.17 15.12 -2.49
N SER A 138 -23.58 14.38 -3.44
CA SER A 138 -23.79 12.94 -3.58
C SER A 138 -23.20 12.17 -2.40
N VAL A 139 -23.82 11.04 -2.08
CA VAL A 139 -23.28 10.09 -1.10
C VAL A 139 -22.41 9.08 -1.83
N ILE A 140 -21.13 9.05 -1.44
CA ILE A 140 -20.12 8.15 -1.97
C ILE A 140 -19.57 7.24 -0.85
N GLN A 141 -18.84 6.23 -1.27
CA GLN A 141 -17.98 5.43 -0.42
C GLN A 141 -16.59 5.33 -1.03
N LEU A 142 -15.58 5.29 -0.17
CA LEU A 142 -14.18 5.18 -0.57
C LEU A 142 -13.67 3.80 -0.18
N LYS A 143 -13.52 2.91 -1.17
CA LYS A 143 -13.01 1.55 -1.00
C LYS A 143 -11.50 1.56 -1.24
N HIS A 144 -10.71 1.21 -0.23
CA HIS A 144 -9.27 1.12 -0.35
C HIS A 144 -8.88 -0.02 -1.29
N SER A 145 -8.22 0.29 -2.41
CA SER A 145 -8.02 -0.66 -3.52
C SER A 145 -7.19 -1.88 -3.16
N LYS A 146 -6.29 -1.77 -2.17
CA LYS A 146 -5.41 -2.88 -1.76
C LYS A 146 -6.05 -3.86 -0.77
N SER A 147 -6.97 -3.40 0.07
CA SER A 147 -7.61 -4.26 1.09
C SER A 147 -9.08 -4.54 0.85
N ASN A 148 -9.68 -3.87 -0.13
CA ASN A 148 -11.11 -3.92 -0.39
C ASN A 148 -12.00 -3.49 0.78
N LEU A 149 -11.45 -2.75 1.75
CA LEU A 149 -12.17 -2.21 2.89
C LEU A 149 -12.53 -0.73 2.66
N PHE A 150 -13.65 -0.28 3.22
CA PHE A 150 -14.14 1.08 3.11
C PHE A 150 -13.60 1.98 4.22
N LEU A 151 -13.26 3.22 3.86
CA LEU A 151 -13.04 4.31 4.81
C LEU A 151 -14.33 4.56 5.61
N THR A 152 -14.26 4.39 6.93
CA THR A 152 -15.44 4.29 7.78
C THR A 152 -15.24 5.05 9.08
N GLN A 153 -16.19 5.92 9.40
CA GLN A 153 -16.30 6.48 10.75
C GLN A 153 -16.96 5.48 11.69
N VAL A 154 -16.32 5.19 12.82
CA VAL A 154 -16.85 4.30 13.85
C VAL A 154 -17.13 5.04 15.15
N ARG A 155 -17.88 4.40 16.06
CA ARG A 155 -18.29 5.02 17.34
C ARG A 155 -17.18 5.10 18.40
N ASN A 156 -16.00 4.60 18.09
CA ASN A 156 -14.87 4.63 19.00
C ASN A 156 -14.23 6.02 19.02
N ARG A 157 -13.49 6.31 20.08
CA ARG A 157 -12.63 7.49 20.14
C ARG A 157 -11.42 7.27 19.24
N ALA A 158 -10.95 8.34 18.59
CA ALA A 158 -9.69 8.30 17.87
C ALA A 158 -8.51 8.04 18.85
N TYR A 159 -7.42 7.53 18.30
CA TYR A 159 -6.25 7.06 19.04
C TYR A 159 -5.46 8.23 19.66
N LEU A 160 -5.17 9.29 18.90
CA LEU A 160 -4.48 10.49 19.40
C LEU A 160 -5.49 11.55 19.84
N ASN A 161 -6.44 11.91 18.97
CA ASN A 161 -7.47 12.89 19.30
C ASN A 161 -8.62 12.25 20.10
N ARG A 162 -8.47 12.17 21.42
CA ARG A 162 -9.45 11.51 22.30
C ARG A 162 -10.86 12.12 22.30
N LEU A 163 -11.02 13.33 21.76
CA LEU A 163 -12.31 14.01 21.62
C LEU A 163 -12.98 13.75 20.25
N ALA A 164 -12.23 13.24 19.28
CA ALA A 164 -12.72 12.91 17.95
C ALA A 164 -13.18 11.45 17.85
N MET A 165 -13.97 11.18 16.81
CA MET A 165 -14.38 9.83 16.45
C MET A 165 -13.32 9.19 15.56
N GLU A 166 -13.11 7.89 15.74
CA GLU A 166 -12.15 7.12 14.94
C GLU A 166 -12.64 6.98 13.48
N VAL A 167 -11.69 7.17 12.55
CA VAL A 167 -11.86 6.84 11.13
C VAL A 167 -10.89 5.71 10.79
N CYS A 168 -11.42 4.61 10.27
CA CYS A 168 -10.68 3.38 10.01
C CYS A 168 -11.19 2.65 8.77
N LEU A 169 -10.48 1.60 8.35
CA LEU A 169 -10.89 0.70 7.29
C LEU A 169 -11.80 -0.42 7.83
N ASN A 170 -12.96 -0.63 7.19
CA ASN A 170 -13.95 -1.63 7.60
C ASN A 170 -14.59 -2.34 6.39
N ALA A 171 -15.28 -3.46 6.59
CA ALA A 171 -15.96 -4.21 5.51
C ALA A 171 -17.12 -3.42 4.86
N GLY A 172 -17.47 -2.26 5.41
CA GLY A 172 -18.55 -1.40 4.95
C GLY A 172 -19.68 -1.38 5.98
N LYS A 173 -20.07 -0.18 6.40
CA LYS A 173 -21.18 0.05 7.32
C LYS A 173 -21.84 1.38 6.95
N LYS A 174 -22.95 1.73 7.61
CA LYS A 174 -23.57 3.06 7.45
C LYS A 174 -22.63 4.23 7.76
N GLY A 175 -21.59 4.01 8.57
CA GLY A 175 -20.53 5.00 8.85
C GLY A 175 -19.52 5.19 7.72
N SER A 176 -19.60 4.39 6.66
CA SER A 176 -18.78 4.50 5.45
C SER A 176 -19.39 5.43 4.41
N TRP A 177 -20.60 5.95 4.67
CA TRP A 177 -21.30 6.87 3.78
C TRP A 177 -20.81 8.30 3.99
N TRP A 178 -20.16 8.84 2.97
CA TRP A 178 -19.60 10.18 2.95
C TRP A 178 -20.34 11.02 1.91
N ARG A 179 -20.77 12.22 2.29
CA ARG A 179 -21.24 13.23 1.37
C ARG A 179 -20.04 14.05 0.92
N ILE A 180 -19.81 14.08 -0.39
CA ILE A 180 -18.73 14.88 -0.98
C ILE A 180 -19.18 16.34 -1.11
N LYS A 181 -18.39 17.26 -0.56
CA LYS A 181 -18.70 18.70 -0.52
C LYS A 181 -17.52 19.52 -1.00
N SER A 182 -17.80 20.66 -1.60
CA SER A 182 -16.77 21.61 -2.07
C SER A 182 -16.14 22.33 -0.89
N ALA A 183 -14.81 22.28 -0.77
CA ALA A 183 -14.06 22.99 0.27
C ALA A 183 -14.11 24.51 0.10
N ASP A 184 -14.05 24.97 -1.15
CA ASP A 184 -13.88 26.39 -1.46
C ASP A 184 -15.21 27.18 -1.44
N GLY A 185 -16.34 26.50 -1.23
CA GLY A 185 -17.67 27.10 -1.28
C GLY A 185 -18.07 27.68 -2.65
N ILE A 186 -17.24 27.51 -3.68
CA ILE A 186 -17.50 28.00 -5.05
C ILE A 186 -18.49 27.10 -5.78
N LYS A 187 -18.39 25.79 -5.56
CA LYS A 187 -19.25 24.78 -6.21
C LYS A 187 -20.46 24.47 -5.35
N VAL A 188 -21.61 24.29 -5.99
CA VAL A 188 -22.88 23.99 -5.32
C VAL A 188 -23.29 22.52 -5.50
N ASP A 189 -24.13 22.02 -4.59
CA ASP A 189 -24.68 20.67 -4.69
C ASP A 189 -25.37 20.46 -6.05
N GLY A 190 -25.11 19.33 -6.70
CA GLY A 190 -25.60 19.00 -8.04
C GLY A 190 -24.64 19.32 -9.18
N GLU A 191 -23.59 20.12 -8.96
CA GLU A 191 -22.51 20.30 -9.94
C GLU A 191 -21.57 19.08 -9.97
N GLN A 192 -20.97 18.80 -11.12
CA GLN A 192 -19.97 17.74 -11.27
C GLN A 192 -18.70 18.07 -10.47
N VAL A 193 -18.16 17.06 -9.78
CA VAL A 193 -16.86 17.14 -9.13
C VAL A 193 -15.78 16.99 -10.20
N ILE A 194 -14.83 17.92 -10.26
CA ILE A 194 -13.74 17.90 -11.23
C ILE A 194 -12.48 17.33 -10.56
N LEU A 195 -11.74 16.49 -11.27
CA LEU A 195 -10.44 16.00 -10.81
C LEU A 195 -9.49 17.19 -10.60
N GLY A 196 -8.94 17.32 -9.40
CA GLY A 196 -8.13 18.47 -8.97
C GLY A 196 -8.87 19.44 -8.06
N ASP A 197 -10.21 19.32 -7.94
CA ASP A 197 -11.00 20.09 -6.98
C ASP A 197 -10.61 19.76 -5.54
N ARG A 198 -10.78 20.74 -4.66
CA ARG A 198 -10.67 20.57 -3.20
C ARG A 198 -12.03 20.25 -2.62
N VAL A 199 -12.10 19.13 -1.91
CA VAL A 199 -13.31 18.60 -1.31
C VAL A 199 -13.10 18.32 0.17
N TYR A 200 -14.20 18.25 0.92
CA TYR A 200 -14.23 17.59 2.21
C TYR A 200 -15.32 16.51 2.23
N LEU A 201 -15.16 15.58 3.18
CA LEU A 201 -16.02 14.41 3.30
C LEU A 201 -16.83 14.52 4.59
N GLU A 202 -18.11 14.80 4.43
CA GLU A 202 -19.06 14.90 5.54
C GLU A 202 -19.71 13.53 5.79
N SER A 203 -19.79 13.12 7.04
CA SER A 203 -20.46 11.88 7.43
C SER A 203 -21.97 12.00 7.23
N VAL A 204 -22.55 11.04 6.52
CA VAL A 204 -24.02 10.94 6.43
C VAL A 204 -24.61 10.39 7.72
N ARG A 205 -23.83 9.56 8.45
CA ARG A 205 -24.32 8.86 9.64
C ARG A 205 -24.21 9.69 10.91
N PHE A 206 -23.15 10.47 11.06
CA PHE A 206 -22.87 11.25 12.25
C PHE A 206 -23.02 12.73 11.90
N TYR A 207 -24.00 13.37 12.52
CA TYR A 207 -24.31 14.77 12.28
C TYR A 207 -23.12 15.67 12.66
N ASP A 208 -22.91 16.75 11.89
CA ASP A 208 -21.79 17.69 12.04
C ASP A 208 -20.44 16.99 12.26
N SER A 209 -20.17 15.96 11.46
CA SER A 209 -18.94 15.21 11.55
C SER A 209 -18.37 15.00 10.16
N SER A 210 -17.11 15.35 9.98
CA SER A 210 -16.39 15.26 8.72
C SER A 210 -14.99 14.69 8.95
N VAL A 211 -14.41 14.11 7.91
CA VAL A 211 -13.01 13.65 7.94
C VAL A 211 -12.10 14.83 8.24
N SER A 212 -11.22 14.65 9.22
CA SER A 212 -10.31 15.68 9.74
C SER A 212 -8.95 15.06 10.01
N VAL A 213 -7.90 15.87 9.90
CA VAL A 213 -6.52 15.47 10.15
C VAL A 213 -6.07 16.10 11.46
N TYR A 214 -5.58 15.27 12.37
CA TYR A 214 -5.09 15.74 13.66
C TYR A 214 -3.74 16.44 13.53
N THR A 215 -3.67 17.70 13.96
CA THR A 215 -2.43 18.51 14.03
C THR A 215 -2.35 19.22 15.39
N GLU A 216 -1.14 19.58 15.85
CA GLU A 216 -0.92 20.31 17.12
C GLU A 216 -1.62 21.67 17.14
N GLU A 217 -1.61 22.39 16.02
CA GLU A 217 -2.27 23.70 15.90
C GLU A 217 -3.79 23.63 16.06
N ALA A 218 -4.41 22.47 15.81
CA ALA A 218 -5.84 22.27 16.02
C ALA A 218 -6.24 22.29 17.51
N LEU A 219 -5.28 22.14 18.42
CA LEU A 219 -5.46 22.26 19.85
C LEU A 219 -4.77 23.54 20.35
N GLN A 220 -5.53 24.62 20.52
CA GLN A 220 -5.10 25.81 21.29
C GLN A 220 -4.96 25.51 22.81
N THR A 221 -4.61 24.28 23.21
CA THR A 221 -4.48 23.87 24.61
C THR A 221 -3.02 23.64 24.95
N LYS A 222 -2.50 24.48 25.85
CA LYS A 222 -1.12 24.49 26.35
C LYS A 222 -0.77 23.27 27.22
N ASP A 223 -0.90 22.05 26.70
CA ASP A 223 -0.31 20.87 27.31
C ASP A 223 0.93 20.45 26.52
N HIS A 224 2.07 20.96 26.97
CA HIS A 224 3.38 20.61 26.45
C HIS A 224 3.76 19.19 26.87
N GLY A 225 3.66 18.21 25.95
CA GLY A 225 4.31 16.91 26.14
C GLY A 225 3.82 15.73 25.30
N SER A 226 2.72 15.82 24.55
CA SER A 226 2.20 14.68 23.77
C SER A 226 2.43 14.90 22.28
N SER A 227 3.37 14.14 21.70
CA SER A 227 3.63 14.10 20.25
C SER A 227 2.36 13.76 19.48
N THR A 228 2.00 14.58 18.49
CA THR A 228 0.90 14.32 17.54
C THR A 228 1.27 13.36 16.42
N LEU A 229 2.52 12.95 16.39
CA LEU A 229 3.05 11.98 15.45
C LEU A 229 2.83 10.58 16.01
N HIS A 230 2.54 9.64 15.11
CA HIS A 230 2.42 8.25 15.51
C HIS A 230 3.69 7.78 16.23
N PRO A 231 3.62 7.05 17.36
CA PRO A 231 4.79 6.66 18.15
C PRO A 231 5.83 5.85 17.36
N SER A 232 5.42 5.21 16.27
CA SER A 232 6.30 4.46 15.37
C SER A 232 6.75 5.21 14.11
N CYS A 233 6.21 6.40 13.82
CA CYS A 233 6.54 7.14 12.59
C CYS A 233 6.27 8.65 12.70
N GLU A 234 7.35 9.45 12.65
CA GLU A 234 7.34 10.92 12.67
C GLU A 234 6.73 11.58 11.41
N CYS A 235 6.32 10.79 10.42
CA CYS A 235 5.78 11.30 9.15
C CYS A 235 4.31 10.96 8.93
N ARG A 236 3.62 10.43 9.95
CA ARG A 236 2.20 10.07 9.87
C ARG A 236 1.36 10.92 10.82
N LEU A 237 0.28 11.50 10.29
CA LEU A 237 -0.75 12.16 11.09
C LEU A 237 -2.00 11.29 11.17
N GLU A 238 -2.62 11.25 12.34
CA GLU A 238 -3.89 10.55 12.51
C GLU A 238 -5.01 11.23 11.71
N VAL A 239 -5.79 10.41 11.01
CA VAL A 239 -7.07 10.82 10.42
C VAL A 239 -8.19 10.42 11.40
N ASN A 240 -9.08 11.36 11.69
CA ASN A 240 -10.22 11.18 12.57
C ASN A 240 -11.46 11.89 12.00
N ALA A 241 -12.54 11.97 12.77
CA ALA A 241 -13.73 12.72 12.39
C ALA A 241 -14.17 13.71 13.47
N THR A 242 -14.37 14.97 13.06
CA THR A 242 -14.75 16.10 13.92
C THR A 242 -15.72 17.03 13.19
N ALA A 243 -16.22 18.07 13.86
CA ALA A 243 -17.02 19.11 13.21
C ALA A 243 -16.21 20.04 12.27
N TYR A 244 -14.88 19.95 12.31
CA TYR A 244 -13.98 20.79 11.54
C TYR A 244 -13.30 19.97 10.44
N PRO A 245 -13.83 20.00 9.20
CA PRO A 245 -13.30 19.21 8.10
C PRO A 245 -11.87 19.64 7.74
N SER A 246 -11.07 18.66 7.33
CA SER A 246 -9.87 18.93 6.54
C SER A 246 -10.18 18.82 5.05
N ASN A 247 -9.43 19.57 4.25
CA ASN A 247 -9.63 19.65 2.81
C ASN A 247 -8.69 18.69 2.08
N PHE A 248 -9.23 18.03 1.07
CA PHE A 248 -8.53 17.06 0.25
C PHE A 248 -8.65 17.43 -1.22
N GLN A 249 -7.52 17.54 -1.91
CA GLN A 249 -7.51 17.63 -3.35
C GLN A 249 -7.74 16.24 -3.94
N VAL A 250 -8.75 16.09 -4.78
CA VAL A 250 -9.04 14.84 -5.50
C VAL A 250 -8.04 14.71 -6.63
N ARG A 251 -7.20 13.65 -6.62
CA ARG A 251 -6.25 13.39 -7.70
C ARG A 251 -6.52 12.06 -8.38
N PRO A 252 -6.50 12.02 -9.71
CA PRO A 252 -6.72 10.78 -10.43
C PRO A 252 -5.53 9.83 -10.25
N TYR A 253 -5.86 8.58 -9.95
CA TYR A 253 -4.92 7.47 -10.03
C TYR A 253 -5.15 6.70 -11.33
N ARG A 254 -6.33 6.10 -11.48
CA ARG A 254 -6.82 5.39 -12.67
C ARG A 254 -8.28 5.76 -12.89
N THR A 255 -8.62 6.15 -14.12
CA THR A 255 -9.99 6.52 -14.48
C THR A 255 -10.79 5.30 -14.90
N PHE A 256 -12.10 5.29 -14.62
CA PHE A 256 -13.03 4.24 -14.99
C PHE A 256 -12.97 3.90 -16.49
N GLN A 257 -12.80 4.91 -17.34
CA GLN A 257 -12.69 4.71 -18.78
C GLN A 257 -11.43 3.92 -19.19
N THR A 258 -10.34 4.04 -18.43
CA THR A 258 -9.13 3.22 -18.64
C THR A 258 -9.40 1.78 -18.23
N THR A 259 -10.08 1.57 -17.10
CA THR A 259 -10.45 0.22 -16.65
C THR A 259 -11.40 -0.48 -17.62
N LEU A 260 -12.39 0.23 -18.16
CA LEU A 260 -13.28 -0.35 -19.17
C LEU A 260 -12.54 -0.75 -20.44
N ALA A 261 -11.60 0.07 -20.91
CA ALA A 261 -10.81 -0.27 -22.09
C ALA A 261 -9.96 -1.53 -21.87
N GLU A 262 -9.37 -1.68 -20.69
CA GLU A 262 -8.66 -2.91 -20.27
C GLU A 262 -9.60 -4.13 -20.33
N ASP A 263 -10.80 -4.02 -19.72
CA ASP A 263 -11.77 -5.11 -19.67
C ASP A 263 -12.34 -5.48 -21.06
N GLU A 264 -12.59 -4.50 -21.94
CA GLU A 264 -13.10 -4.72 -23.29
C GLU A 264 -12.04 -5.34 -24.21
N GLU A 265 -10.78 -4.89 -24.13
CA GLU A 265 -9.67 -5.46 -24.91
C GLU A 265 -9.38 -6.91 -24.53
N GLU A 266 -9.46 -7.26 -23.24
CA GLU A 266 -9.32 -8.65 -22.76
C GLU A 266 -10.41 -9.58 -23.32
N VAL A 267 -11.65 -9.08 -23.47
CA VAL A 267 -12.77 -9.88 -23.97
C VAL A 267 -12.76 -10.01 -25.50
N GLU A 268 -12.36 -8.96 -26.22
CA GLU A 268 -12.37 -8.96 -27.69
C GLU A 268 -11.16 -9.67 -28.31
N ASN A 269 -10.02 -9.72 -27.61
CA ASN A 269 -8.80 -10.37 -28.10
C ASN A 269 -8.17 -11.26 -27.03
N GLU A 270 -8.50 -12.56 -27.04
CA GLU A 270 -7.80 -13.58 -26.22
C GLU A 270 -6.27 -13.65 -26.51
N GLU A 271 -5.80 -13.10 -27.65
CA GLU A 271 -4.39 -13.00 -28.04
C GLU A 271 -3.81 -11.57 -27.95
N ALA A 272 -4.55 -10.55 -27.47
CA ALA A 272 -4.01 -9.20 -27.32
C ALA A 272 -3.01 -9.16 -26.16
N THR A 273 -1.87 -8.51 -26.41
CA THR A 273 -0.85 -8.25 -25.39
C THR A 273 -1.38 -7.19 -24.42
N ALA A 274 -1.60 -7.57 -23.16
CA ALA A 274 -2.09 -6.65 -22.13
C ALA A 274 -1.18 -5.42 -21.98
N GLN A 275 -1.76 -4.22 -22.02
CA GLN A 275 -1.03 -2.98 -21.77
C GLN A 275 -0.48 -2.96 -20.33
N VAL A 276 0.73 -2.42 -20.15
CA VAL A 276 1.36 -2.27 -18.83
C VAL A 276 1.09 -0.86 -18.33
N SER A 277 0.19 -0.75 -17.36
CA SER A 277 -0.08 0.50 -16.68
C SER A 277 0.94 0.78 -15.58
N GLY A 278 1.06 2.04 -15.19
CA GLY A 278 1.89 2.43 -14.07
C GLY A 278 1.42 1.76 -12.79
N LEU A 279 2.40 1.30 -12.01
CA LEU A 279 2.28 0.53 -10.77
C LEU A 279 1.87 -0.93 -10.93
N ASP A 280 1.65 -1.40 -12.15
CA ASP A 280 1.58 -2.83 -12.42
C ASP A 280 2.92 -3.50 -12.10
N VAL A 281 2.82 -4.78 -11.71
CA VAL A 281 3.97 -5.59 -11.36
C VAL A 281 4.43 -6.34 -12.60
N VAL A 282 5.72 -6.23 -12.88
CA VAL A 282 6.36 -6.83 -14.05
C VAL A 282 7.60 -7.63 -13.64
N CYS A 283 8.01 -8.51 -14.54
CA CYS A 283 9.32 -9.13 -14.54
C CYS A 283 10.13 -8.64 -15.74
N PHE A 284 11.42 -8.34 -15.54
CA PHE A 284 12.35 -8.11 -16.64
C PHE A 284 13.08 -9.41 -16.96
N TYR A 285 12.74 -10.03 -18.08
CA TYR A 285 13.26 -11.32 -18.50
C TYR A 285 14.28 -11.16 -19.63
N ARG A 286 15.44 -11.80 -19.52
CA ARG A 286 16.45 -11.82 -20.59
C ARG A 286 16.38 -13.13 -21.36
N ARG A 287 15.86 -13.07 -22.59
CA ARG A 287 15.64 -14.24 -23.47
C ARG A 287 16.90 -15.08 -23.71
N ARG A 288 18.06 -14.43 -23.87
CA ARG A 288 19.32 -15.09 -24.28
C ARG A 288 19.75 -16.20 -23.32
N ASP A 289 19.68 -15.95 -22.02
CA ASP A 289 20.17 -16.87 -20.98
C ASP A 289 19.09 -17.33 -20.00
N GLY A 290 17.84 -16.95 -20.24
CA GLY A 290 16.71 -17.37 -19.42
C GLY A 290 16.73 -16.81 -18.00
N SER A 291 17.39 -15.66 -17.81
CA SER A 291 17.53 -15.02 -16.50
C SER A 291 16.51 -13.91 -16.28
N TYR A 292 16.24 -13.59 -15.01
CA TYR A 292 15.36 -12.51 -14.59
C TYR A 292 16.15 -11.50 -13.78
N LEU A 293 15.85 -10.21 -13.93
CA LEU A 293 16.40 -9.20 -13.02
C LEU A 293 15.78 -9.41 -11.64
N GLY A 294 16.58 -9.61 -10.60
CA GLY A 294 16.07 -9.81 -9.25
C GLY A 294 16.99 -9.28 -8.17
N VAL A 295 16.59 -9.49 -6.91
CA VAL A 295 17.33 -9.06 -5.73
C VAL A 295 17.65 -10.24 -4.83
N ASN A 296 18.93 -10.39 -4.51
CA ASN A 296 19.37 -11.36 -3.53
C ASN A 296 18.90 -10.96 -2.12
N ALA A 297 18.04 -11.77 -1.50
CA ALA A 297 17.52 -11.46 -0.18
C ALA A 297 18.59 -11.42 0.93
N ALA A 298 19.69 -12.17 0.79
CA ALA A 298 20.74 -12.24 1.82
C ALA A 298 21.75 -11.10 1.71
N THR A 299 22.09 -10.69 0.48
CA THR A 299 23.13 -9.66 0.23
C THR A 299 22.56 -8.31 -0.16
N ASN A 300 21.25 -8.21 -0.42
CA ASN A 300 20.54 -7.03 -0.95
C ASN A 300 21.18 -6.49 -2.24
N ARG A 301 21.75 -7.37 -3.06
CA ARG A 301 22.35 -7.05 -4.36
C ARG A 301 21.38 -7.33 -5.49
N VAL A 302 21.44 -6.49 -6.52
CA VAL A 302 20.69 -6.72 -7.75
C VAL A 302 21.48 -7.69 -8.63
N GLU A 303 20.86 -8.81 -8.96
CA GLU A 303 21.49 -9.92 -9.69
C GLU A 303 20.56 -10.46 -10.79
N TRP A 304 21.14 -11.23 -11.71
CA TRP A 304 20.38 -11.97 -12.71
C TRP A 304 20.10 -13.37 -12.18
N CYS A 305 18.86 -13.58 -11.75
CA CYS A 305 18.44 -14.83 -11.13
C CYS A 305 17.91 -15.84 -12.14
N TYR A 306 18.12 -17.12 -11.85
CA TYR A 306 17.71 -18.21 -12.75
C TYR A 306 16.59 -19.03 -12.12
N ARG A 307 15.68 -19.52 -12.96
CA ARG A 307 14.67 -20.49 -12.52
C ARG A 307 15.41 -21.76 -12.09
N LYS A 308 15.33 -22.11 -10.80
CA LYS A 308 15.75 -23.43 -10.34
C LYS A 308 14.87 -24.47 -11.05
N LYS A 309 15.49 -25.45 -11.72
CA LYS A 309 14.75 -26.58 -12.32
C LYS A 309 13.99 -27.31 -11.20
N GLY A 310 12.71 -27.01 -11.05
CA GLY A 310 11.77 -27.78 -10.24
C GLY A 310 11.20 -28.96 -11.04
N ALA A 311 10.60 -29.92 -10.33
CA ALA A 311 9.97 -31.09 -10.92
C ALA A 311 8.98 -30.72 -12.04
N GLU A 312 9.00 -31.51 -13.11
CA GLU A 312 8.15 -31.36 -14.29
C GLU A 312 6.68 -31.25 -13.89
N GLY A 313 6.00 -30.16 -14.29
CA GLY A 313 4.56 -29.98 -14.08
C GLY A 313 4.05 -28.57 -13.78
N SER A 314 4.92 -27.57 -13.54
CA SER A 314 4.50 -26.18 -13.30
C SER A 314 5.10 -25.24 -14.35
N SER A 315 4.28 -24.75 -15.28
CA SER A 315 4.68 -23.79 -16.32
C SER A 315 5.00 -22.39 -15.75
N ASP A 316 4.43 -22.03 -14.60
CA ASP A 316 4.24 -20.63 -14.20
C ASP A 316 4.80 -20.26 -12.81
N PHE A 317 5.91 -20.84 -12.38
CA PHE A 317 6.56 -20.34 -11.16
C PHE A 317 7.33 -19.03 -11.45
N THR A 318 6.73 -17.89 -11.14
CA THR A 318 7.37 -16.57 -11.09
C THR A 318 8.35 -16.52 -9.92
N ILE A 319 9.57 -16.03 -10.14
CA ILE A 319 10.57 -15.90 -9.07
C ILE A 319 10.17 -14.67 -8.22
N PRO A 320 9.78 -14.80 -6.94
CA PRO A 320 9.25 -13.66 -6.19
C PRO A 320 10.27 -12.51 -6.04
N SER A 321 11.56 -12.83 -6.01
CA SER A 321 12.65 -11.85 -5.93
C SER A 321 12.93 -11.12 -7.25
N SER A 322 12.24 -11.45 -8.33
CA SER A 322 12.34 -10.76 -9.63
C SER A 322 11.14 -9.88 -9.95
N LEU A 323 10.28 -9.62 -8.95
CA LEU A 323 9.09 -8.78 -9.12
C LEU A 323 9.47 -7.31 -8.97
N TRP A 324 9.19 -6.54 -10.01
CA TRP A 324 9.42 -5.10 -10.06
C TRP A 324 8.12 -4.38 -10.36
N ARG A 325 8.07 -3.11 -9.97
CA ARG A 325 6.97 -2.23 -10.26
C ARG A 325 7.50 -1.00 -10.97
N ILE A 326 6.91 -0.65 -12.10
CA ILE A 326 7.28 0.56 -12.84
C ILE A 326 6.34 1.67 -12.41
N GLN A 327 6.89 2.72 -11.79
CA GLN A 327 6.12 3.86 -11.31
C GLN A 327 6.44 5.09 -12.16
N PRO A 328 5.46 5.76 -12.76
CA PRO A 328 5.67 7.08 -13.34
C PRO A 328 6.24 8.05 -12.29
N LYS A 329 7.21 8.89 -12.67
CA LYS A 329 7.80 9.87 -11.75
C LYS A 329 6.77 10.85 -11.18
N THR A 330 5.77 11.22 -11.97
CA THR A 330 4.68 12.11 -11.57
C THR A 330 3.57 11.30 -10.92
N THR A 331 3.11 11.74 -9.74
CA THR A 331 2.02 11.11 -8.99
C THR A 331 0.65 11.35 -9.61
N ASP A 332 0.51 12.43 -10.35
CA ASP A 332 -0.70 12.71 -11.11
C ASP A 332 -0.69 11.72 -12.29
N PHE A 333 -1.67 10.81 -12.33
CA PHE A 333 -1.81 9.78 -13.37
C PHE A 333 -0.84 8.59 -13.28
N CYS A 334 -0.51 8.13 -12.07
CA CYS A 334 0.31 6.91 -11.92
C CYS A 334 -0.33 5.62 -12.44
N GLY A 335 -1.65 5.55 -12.65
CA GLY A 335 -2.35 4.33 -13.09
C GLY A 335 -2.65 4.26 -14.59
N LYS A 336 -1.97 5.05 -15.43
CA LYS A 336 -2.05 5.02 -16.90
C LYS A 336 -0.92 4.21 -17.53
N GLU A 337 -1.06 3.89 -18.81
CA GLU A 337 -0.07 3.21 -19.65
C GLU A 337 1.30 3.92 -19.60
N ILE A 338 2.37 3.13 -19.62
CA ILE A 338 3.74 3.65 -19.58
C ILE A 338 4.20 3.97 -20.99
N SER A 339 4.47 5.25 -21.26
CA SER A 339 4.97 5.69 -22.58
C SER A 339 6.46 5.36 -22.77
N LEU A 340 6.75 4.73 -23.90
CA LEU A 340 8.06 4.36 -24.41
C LEU A 340 8.85 5.55 -24.99
N SER A 341 8.20 6.71 -25.21
CA SER A 341 8.82 7.96 -25.68
C SER A 341 9.59 8.73 -24.60
N GLY A 342 10.28 8.02 -23.71
CA GLY A 342 11.18 8.61 -22.72
C GLY A 342 10.48 9.18 -21.50
N GLN A 343 9.31 8.65 -21.14
CA GLN A 343 8.70 8.91 -19.84
C GLN A 343 9.65 8.47 -18.72
N LEU A 344 9.85 9.36 -17.74
CA LEU A 344 10.67 9.05 -16.57
C LEU A 344 9.89 8.18 -15.61
N VAL A 345 10.49 7.05 -15.25
CA VAL A 345 9.93 6.06 -14.33
C VAL A 345 10.91 5.74 -13.21
N LEU A 346 10.36 5.26 -12.11
CA LEU A 346 11.06 4.61 -11.02
C LEU A 346 10.79 3.12 -11.11
N VAL A 347 11.79 2.29 -10.86
CA VAL A 347 11.64 0.83 -10.87
C VAL A 347 11.79 0.33 -9.44
N GLN A 348 10.67 0.02 -8.78
CA GLN A 348 10.62 -0.41 -7.39
C GLN A 348 10.65 -1.93 -7.30
N HIS A 349 11.51 -2.49 -6.48
CA HIS A 349 11.47 -3.91 -6.16
C HIS A 349 10.32 -4.19 -5.19
N VAL A 350 9.42 -5.12 -5.56
CA VAL A 350 8.17 -5.36 -4.81
C VAL A 350 8.46 -5.86 -3.39
N LEU A 351 9.43 -6.77 -3.21
CA LEU A 351 9.66 -7.38 -1.90
C LEU A 351 10.37 -6.46 -0.90
N THR A 352 11.30 -5.62 -1.37
CA THR A 352 12.08 -4.74 -0.47
C THR A 352 11.51 -3.33 -0.40
N GLY A 353 10.63 -2.94 -1.32
CA GLY A 353 10.12 -1.58 -1.46
C GLY A 353 11.17 -0.56 -1.91
N GLN A 354 12.39 -1.00 -2.22
CA GLN A 354 13.50 -0.14 -2.63
C GLN A 354 13.51 0.08 -4.15
N TYR A 355 14.04 1.22 -4.58
CA TYR A 355 14.13 1.61 -5.98
C TYR A 355 15.47 1.22 -6.59
N LEU A 356 15.43 0.73 -7.82
CA LEU A 356 16.59 0.46 -8.65
C LEU A 356 17.31 1.77 -8.95
N THR A 357 18.62 1.78 -8.73
CA THR A 357 19.48 2.93 -8.99
C THR A 357 20.71 2.51 -9.74
N CYS A 358 21.30 3.45 -10.45
CA CYS A 358 22.62 3.28 -11.04
C CYS A 358 23.54 4.40 -10.57
N GLU A 359 24.72 4.01 -10.09
CA GLU A 359 25.81 4.94 -9.84
C GLU A 359 27.04 4.48 -10.63
N LYS A 360 27.43 5.32 -11.61
CA LYS A 360 28.49 5.00 -12.58
C LYS A 360 28.14 3.73 -13.39
N LYS A 361 28.66 2.57 -12.96
CA LYS A 361 28.39 1.24 -13.54
C LYS A 361 27.64 0.31 -12.60
N PHE A 362 27.52 0.68 -11.32
CA PHE A 362 27.00 -0.21 -10.30
C PHE A 362 25.51 0.00 -10.14
N VAL A 363 24.77 -1.10 -10.23
CA VAL A 363 23.34 -1.13 -9.95
C VAL A 363 23.16 -1.45 -8.47
N SER A 364 22.32 -0.69 -7.80
CA SER A 364 22.03 -0.86 -6.38
C SER A 364 20.60 -0.45 -6.05
N LEU A 365 20.20 -0.62 -4.79
CA LEU A 365 18.87 -0.28 -4.32
C LEU A 365 18.93 0.93 -3.37
N THR A 366 17.94 1.82 -3.48
CA THR A 366 17.78 2.97 -2.57
C THR A 366 16.37 3.04 -2.02
N VAL A 367 16.22 3.58 -0.81
CA VAL A 367 14.92 3.98 -0.25
C VAL A 367 14.52 5.39 -0.66
N LYS A 368 15.44 6.16 -1.27
CA LYS A 368 15.22 7.57 -1.64
C LYS A 368 14.46 7.69 -2.96
N TYR A 369 13.14 7.86 -2.87
CA TYR A 369 12.24 8.02 -4.03
C TYR A 369 12.67 9.15 -4.99
N ALA A 370 13.05 10.32 -4.48
CA ALA A 370 13.42 11.45 -5.35
C ALA A 370 14.91 11.51 -5.72
N SER A 371 15.65 10.40 -5.53
CA SER A 371 17.05 10.35 -5.99
C SER A 371 17.07 10.44 -7.52
N PRO A 372 17.79 11.41 -8.12
CA PRO A 372 17.90 11.47 -9.58
C PRO A 372 18.51 10.21 -10.18
N LYS A 373 19.40 9.53 -9.45
CA LYS A 373 20.04 8.26 -9.82
C LYS A 373 19.07 7.07 -9.92
N ALA A 374 17.86 7.22 -9.38
CA ALA A 374 16.81 6.22 -9.43
C ALA A 374 15.90 6.36 -10.67
N LEU A 375 16.12 7.39 -11.50
CA LEU A 375 15.28 7.66 -12.66
C LEU A 375 15.71 6.83 -13.87
N TRP A 376 14.74 6.15 -14.47
CA TRP A 376 14.91 5.34 -15.66
C TRP A 376 13.94 5.79 -16.76
N THR A 377 14.21 5.35 -17.98
CA THR A 377 13.25 5.35 -19.09
C THR A 377 13.23 3.95 -19.70
N VAL A 378 12.05 3.50 -20.13
CA VAL A 378 11.89 2.26 -20.88
C VAL A 378 11.96 2.62 -22.36
N ARG A 379 12.84 1.96 -23.12
CA ARG A 379 13.10 2.24 -24.54
C ARG A 379 12.83 1.01 -25.38
N PRO A 380 12.10 1.11 -26.50
CA PRO A 380 11.81 -0.05 -27.34
C PRO A 380 13.06 -0.54 -28.07
N TRP A 381 13.25 -1.86 -28.20
CA TRP A 381 14.34 -2.46 -28.98
C TRP A 381 14.17 -2.25 -30.48
N GLN A 382 12.95 -2.46 -30.98
CA GLN A 382 12.54 -2.18 -32.36
C GLN A 382 11.30 -1.27 -32.31
N ARG A 383 11.33 -0.15 -33.04
CA ARG A 383 10.13 0.69 -33.19
C ARG A 383 9.14 -0.04 -34.09
N ALA A 384 8.12 -0.66 -33.50
CA ALA A 384 6.91 -0.99 -34.24
C ALA A 384 6.16 0.30 -34.61
N SER A 385 5.44 0.27 -35.72
CA SER A 385 4.63 1.38 -36.21
C SER A 385 3.36 1.52 -35.38
N GLY A 386 3.21 2.59 -34.60
CA GLY A 386 1.91 3.05 -34.11
C GLY A 386 1.86 3.35 -32.62
N ASP A 387 2.10 2.33 -31.78
CA ASP A 387 1.90 2.46 -30.34
C ASP A 387 3.16 2.84 -29.57
N ASP A 388 3.02 3.86 -28.75
CA ASP A 388 4.06 4.40 -27.87
C ASP A 388 3.91 3.89 -26.44
N GLU A 389 3.03 2.91 -26.21
CA GLU A 389 2.65 2.42 -24.89
C GLU A 389 3.26 1.03 -24.66
N LEU A 390 3.76 0.80 -23.45
CA LEU A 390 4.43 -0.44 -23.07
C LEU A 390 3.40 -1.55 -22.89
N ALA A 391 3.56 -2.65 -23.62
CA ALA A 391 2.70 -3.83 -23.53
C ALA A 391 3.45 -5.05 -22.96
N ASP A 392 2.68 -6.05 -22.52
CA ASP A 392 3.20 -7.36 -22.14
C ASP A 392 3.92 -8.04 -23.32
N GLY A 393 5.10 -8.61 -23.06
CA GLY A 393 5.94 -9.23 -24.07
C GLY A 393 6.84 -8.26 -24.84
N ASP A 394 6.72 -6.94 -24.63
CA ASP A 394 7.57 -5.95 -25.29
C ASP A 394 9.04 -6.17 -24.97
N VAL A 395 9.87 -6.02 -26.00
CA VAL A 395 11.33 -6.11 -25.88
C VAL A 395 11.92 -4.71 -25.80
N VAL A 396 12.53 -4.41 -24.66
CA VAL A 396 12.95 -3.06 -24.27
C VAL A 396 14.39 -3.04 -23.75
N TRP A 397 14.96 -1.84 -23.72
CA TRP A 397 16.12 -1.50 -22.91
C TRP A 397 15.69 -0.62 -21.74
N LEU A 398 16.36 -0.80 -20.60
CA LEU A 398 16.20 0.07 -19.44
C LEU A 398 17.35 1.07 -19.37
N GLN A 399 17.03 2.35 -19.57
CA GLN A 399 17.99 3.45 -19.64
C GLN A 399 17.95 4.29 -18.35
N ASN A 400 19.06 4.37 -17.62
CA ASN A 400 19.20 5.26 -16.47
C ASN A 400 19.56 6.68 -16.93
N VAL A 401 18.87 7.67 -16.37
CA VAL A 401 19.07 9.10 -16.68
C VAL A 401 19.86 9.75 -15.54
N HIS A 402 21.06 10.24 -15.82
CA HIS A 402 21.92 10.86 -14.80
C HIS A 402 21.53 12.33 -14.53
N GLU A 403 22.01 12.89 -13.40
CA GLU A 403 21.67 14.25 -12.93
C GLU A 403 21.89 15.36 -13.98
N ASN A 404 22.96 15.26 -14.76
CA ASN A 404 23.28 16.25 -15.79
C ASN A 404 22.44 16.10 -17.08
N ARG A 405 21.55 15.10 -17.17
CA ARG A 405 20.67 14.76 -18.33
C ARG A 405 21.35 14.55 -19.70
N ASP A 406 22.63 14.91 -19.84
CA ASP A 406 23.41 14.79 -21.08
C ASP A 406 24.07 13.41 -21.24
N THR A 407 24.11 12.62 -20.17
CA THR A 407 24.68 11.27 -20.18
C THR A 407 23.67 10.24 -19.68
N VAL A 408 23.71 9.07 -20.31
CA VAL A 408 22.82 7.94 -20.03
C VAL A 408 23.67 6.68 -19.85
N SER A 409 23.15 5.75 -19.06
CA SER A 409 23.70 4.40 -18.92
C SER A 409 22.59 3.38 -19.12
N TRP A 410 22.93 2.18 -19.58
CA TRP A 410 21.94 1.14 -19.89
C TRP A 410 22.15 -0.06 -18.99
N LEU A 411 21.06 -0.66 -18.51
CA LEU A 411 21.13 -1.90 -17.72
C LEU A 411 21.75 -3.02 -18.56
N SER A 412 22.68 -3.78 -17.99
CA SER A 412 23.53 -4.74 -18.70
C SER A 412 24.02 -5.88 -17.78
N LEU A 413 24.62 -6.90 -18.40
CA LEU A 413 25.32 -7.98 -17.70
C LEU A 413 26.81 -7.70 -17.52
N GLN A 414 27.34 -8.02 -16.35
CA GLN A 414 28.78 -7.96 -16.14
C GLN A 414 29.49 -9.09 -16.91
N LYS A 415 30.05 -8.80 -18.10
CA LYS A 415 30.76 -9.77 -18.97
C LYS A 415 31.91 -10.56 -18.31
N LYS A 416 32.39 -10.17 -17.11
CA LYS A 416 33.61 -10.70 -16.49
C LYS A 416 33.46 -11.88 -15.50
N SER A 417 32.25 -12.31 -15.09
CA SER A 417 32.13 -13.31 -14.02
C SER A 417 31.71 -14.72 -14.43
N VAL A 418 31.30 -14.96 -15.68
CA VAL A 418 30.83 -16.30 -16.11
C VAL A 418 31.99 -17.32 -16.22
N MET A 419 33.26 -16.88 -16.14
CA MET A 419 34.44 -17.74 -16.38
C MET A 419 35.20 -18.27 -15.15
N LYS A 420 34.70 -18.16 -13.92
CA LYS A 420 35.29 -18.90 -12.78
C LYS A 420 34.23 -19.42 -11.84
N GLY A 421 34.10 -20.75 -11.77
CA GLY A 421 33.12 -21.52 -11.01
C GLY A 421 33.09 -21.34 -9.48
N LYS A 422 32.95 -20.11 -8.99
CA LYS A 422 32.39 -19.81 -7.66
C LYS A 422 30.90 -19.56 -7.86
N GLY A 423 30.08 -20.55 -7.51
CA GLY A 423 28.64 -20.61 -7.79
C GLY A 423 27.81 -19.53 -7.09
N GLY A 424 27.74 -18.34 -7.69
CA GLY A 424 26.79 -17.29 -7.37
C GLY A 424 26.20 -16.70 -8.64
N GLU A 425 25.00 -16.12 -8.53
CA GLU A 425 24.33 -15.47 -9.65
C GLU A 425 25.10 -14.19 -10.07
N PRO A 426 25.15 -13.85 -11.37
CA PRO A 426 25.93 -12.70 -11.82
C PRO A 426 25.20 -11.39 -11.48
N ASN A 427 25.93 -10.42 -10.95
CA ASN A 427 25.39 -9.11 -10.61
C ASN A 427 24.88 -8.38 -11.87
N ALA A 428 23.80 -7.61 -11.70
CA ALA A 428 23.38 -6.61 -12.67
C ALA A 428 24.29 -5.38 -12.60
N VAL A 429 24.60 -4.80 -13.76
CA VAL A 429 25.45 -3.60 -13.89
C VAL A 429 24.86 -2.68 -14.95
N CYS A 430 25.43 -1.49 -15.11
CA CYS A 430 25.14 -0.64 -16.25
C CYS A 430 26.38 -0.46 -17.16
N THR A 431 26.14 -0.13 -18.42
CA THR A 431 27.18 0.30 -19.37
C THR A 431 27.92 1.55 -18.89
N GLN A 432 29.08 1.88 -19.47
CA GLN A 432 29.68 3.20 -19.21
C GLN A 432 28.72 4.29 -19.65
N GLN A 433 28.78 5.43 -18.96
CA GLN A 433 28.06 6.61 -19.37
C GLN A 433 28.40 6.94 -20.83
N GLY A 434 27.37 7.02 -21.68
CA GLY A 434 27.49 7.29 -23.11
C GLY A 434 27.76 6.08 -24.01
N GLU A 435 28.04 4.90 -23.46
CA GLU A 435 28.08 3.66 -24.26
C GLU A 435 26.66 3.22 -24.64
N SER A 436 26.47 2.81 -25.90
CA SER A 436 25.21 2.23 -26.37
C SER A 436 25.01 0.81 -25.81
N PRO A 437 23.76 0.38 -25.58
CA PRO A 437 23.48 -0.98 -25.15
C PRO A 437 23.76 -1.96 -26.31
N GLY A 438 24.13 -3.19 -25.98
CA GLY A 438 24.18 -4.25 -26.99
C GLY A 438 22.79 -4.87 -27.21
N ASP A 439 22.65 -5.64 -28.29
CA ASP A 439 21.48 -6.52 -28.51
C ASP A 439 21.34 -7.58 -27.41
N GLU A 440 22.40 -7.81 -26.65
CA GLU A 440 22.47 -8.78 -25.55
C GLU A 440 21.88 -8.23 -24.24
N ASP A 441 21.65 -6.93 -24.17
CA ASP A 441 21.16 -6.21 -22.99
C ASP A 441 19.64 -5.97 -23.06
N VAL A 442 18.96 -6.53 -24.07
CA VAL A 442 17.50 -6.42 -24.25
C VAL A 442 16.75 -7.26 -23.22
N LEU A 443 15.61 -6.74 -22.80
CA LEU A 443 14.74 -7.32 -21.78
C LEU A 443 13.34 -7.43 -22.33
N GLU A 444 12.74 -8.60 -22.20
CA GLU A 444 11.31 -8.80 -22.38
C GLU A 444 10.59 -8.41 -21.08
N VAL A 445 9.63 -7.49 -21.17
CA VAL A 445 8.75 -7.14 -20.05
C VAL A 445 7.65 -8.19 -19.98
N LYS A 446 7.45 -8.77 -18.80
CA LYS A 446 6.36 -9.72 -18.55
C LYS A 446 5.47 -9.19 -17.44
N SER A 447 4.24 -8.83 -17.77
CA SER A 447 3.21 -8.39 -16.83
C SER A 447 2.81 -9.54 -15.90
N ILE A 448 2.52 -9.20 -14.65
CA ILE A 448 2.02 -10.13 -13.63
C ILE A 448 0.61 -9.70 -13.28
N THR A 449 -0.34 -10.63 -13.37
CA THR A 449 -1.73 -10.36 -13.04
C THR A 449 -1.87 -9.77 -11.64
N ARG A 450 -2.80 -8.84 -11.49
CA ARG A 450 -3.06 -8.14 -10.22
C ARG A 450 -3.27 -9.11 -9.07
N GLU A 451 -4.09 -10.14 -9.27
CA GLU A 451 -4.35 -11.20 -8.27
C GLU A 451 -3.08 -11.90 -7.78
N LYS A 452 -2.19 -12.31 -8.71
CA LYS A 452 -0.91 -12.95 -8.37
C LYS A 452 -0.01 -11.98 -7.59
N SER A 453 0.09 -10.74 -8.05
CA SER A 453 0.92 -9.72 -7.40
C SER A 453 0.44 -9.37 -5.98
N GLU A 454 -0.87 -9.21 -5.79
CA GLU A 454 -1.50 -8.95 -4.49
C GLU A 454 -1.26 -10.08 -3.50
N THR A 455 -1.32 -11.33 -3.97
CA THR A 455 -1.03 -12.51 -3.15
C THR A 455 0.41 -12.50 -2.63
N VAL A 456 1.39 -12.21 -3.51
CA VAL A 456 2.79 -12.12 -3.10
C VAL A 456 3.01 -10.99 -2.10
N GLU A 457 2.39 -9.82 -2.33
CA GLU A 457 2.50 -8.69 -1.41
C GLU A 457 1.88 -8.96 -0.04
N LYS A 458 0.71 -9.61 0.02
CA LYS A 458 0.08 -10.03 1.27
C LYS A 458 0.99 -10.97 2.05
N LEU A 459 1.55 -11.99 1.40
CA LEU A 459 2.51 -12.92 2.01
C LEU A 459 3.76 -12.21 2.54
N MET A 460 4.29 -11.26 1.78
CA MET A 460 5.46 -10.46 2.19
C MET A 460 5.19 -9.62 3.41
N LEU A 461 4.01 -8.99 3.47
CA LEU A 461 3.64 -8.18 4.61
C LEU A 461 3.44 -9.04 5.86
N CYS A 462 2.77 -10.19 5.74
CA CYS A 462 2.68 -11.17 6.81
C CYS A 462 4.07 -11.56 7.33
N ASN A 463 5.01 -11.89 6.45
CA ASN A 463 6.38 -12.25 6.84
C ASN A 463 7.09 -11.11 7.58
N SER A 464 6.92 -9.85 7.14
CA SER A 464 7.50 -8.68 7.80
C SER A 464 6.94 -8.47 9.21
N ILE A 465 5.61 -8.63 9.37
CA ILE A 465 4.94 -8.57 10.67
C ILE A 465 5.47 -9.68 11.58
N PHE A 466 5.50 -10.92 11.12
CA PHE A 466 5.99 -12.06 11.91
C PHE A 466 7.43 -11.85 12.38
N LYS A 467 8.32 -11.36 11.50
CA LYS A 467 9.70 -11.03 11.89
C LYS A 467 9.74 -9.94 12.97
N THR A 468 8.95 -8.89 12.82
CA THR A 468 8.90 -7.78 13.78
C THR A 468 8.35 -8.23 15.14
N CYS A 469 7.29 -9.05 15.14
CA CYS A 469 6.74 -9.66 16.35
C CYS A 469 7.76 -10.59 17.02
N LEU A 470 8.43 -11.44 16.24
CA LEU A 470 9.46 -12.36 16.76
C LEU A 470 10.62 -11.60 17.40
N LEU A 471 11.12 -10.55 16.76
CA LEU A 471 12.19 -9.70 17.32
C LEU A 471 11.74 -8.99 18.59
N SER A 472 10.50 -8.49 18.62
CA SER A 472 9.92 -7.85 19.80
C SER A 472 9.77 -8.83 20.97
N LEU A 473 9.29 -10.05 20.71
CA LEU A 473 9.19 -11.12 21.70
C LEU A 473 10.58 -11.51 22.23
N GLN A 474 11.57 -11.69 21.35
CA GLN A 474 12.95 -11.98 21.74
C GLN A 474 13.58 -10.87 22.59
N ARG A 475 13.20 -9.61 22.37
CA ARG A 475 13.61 -8.48 23.23
C ARG A 475 12.92 -8.56 24.59
N ALA A 476 11.61 -8.75 24.62
CA ALA A 476 10.85 -8.87 25.85
C ALA A 476 11.31 -10.06 26.73
N THR A 477 11.63 -11.20 26.12
CA THR A 477 12.19 -12.36 26.84
C THR A 477 13.56 -12.05 27.44
N ARG A 478 14.43 -11.32 26.72
CA ARG A 478 15.73 -10.88 27.27
C ARG A 478 15.56 -9.95 28.46
N GLU A 479 14.69 -8.95 28.33
CA GLU A 479 14.39 -8.02 29.43
C GLU A 479 13.80 -8.73 30.66
N LEU A 480 12.95 -9.74 30.45
CA LEU A 480 12.40 -10.55 31.54
C LEU A 480 13.51 -11.34 32.26
N ASN A 481 14.40 -11.99 31.50
CA ASN A 481 15.52 -12.75 32.05
C ASN A 481 16.50 -11.85 32.83
N GLU A 482 16.80 -10.66 32.30
CA GLU A 482 17.63 -9.66 33.00
C GLU A 482 16.98 -9.22 34.31
N ARG A 483 15.66 -8.96 34.33
CA ARG A 483 14.93 -8.61 35.56
C ARG A 483 14.93 -9.75 36.58
N GLN A 484 14.76 -10.99 36.14
CA GLN A 484 14.82 -12.16 37.02
C GLN A 484 16.21 -12.31 37.65
N PHE A 485 17.27 -12.15 36.85
CA PHE A 485 18.65 -12.17 37.34
C PHE A 485 18.91 -11.05 38.35
N GLN A 486 18.46 -9.82 38.09
CA GLN A 486 18.58 -8.71 39.03
C GLN A 486 17.84 -8.95 40.35
N LEU A 487 16.66 -9.57 40.29
CA LEU A 487 15.90 -9.96 41.49
C LEU A 487 16.63 -11.03 42.30
N GLN A 488 17.18 -12.06 41.64
CA GLN A 488 18.00 -13.09 42.31
C GLN A 488 19.22 -12.49 42.98
N MET A 489 19.95 -11.60 42.30
CA MET A 489 21.13 -10.91 42.86
C MET A 489 20.77 -10.00 44.05
N ARG A 490 19.57 -9.42 44.07
CA ARG A 490 19.07 -8.64 45.23
C ARG A 490 18.70 -9.55 46.39
N GLN A 491 18.02 -10.66 46.13
CA GLN A 491 17.67 -11.65 47.17
C GLN A 491 18.93 -12.26 47.79
N GLN A 492 19.94 -12.58 46.99
CA GLN A 492 21.21 -13.11 47.49
C GLN A 492 21.94 -12.09 48.37
N ARG A 493 22.01 -10.81 47.96
CA ARG A 493 22.57 -9.74 48.80
C ARG A 493 21.81 -9.58 50.13
N GLN A 494 20.48 -9.61 50.10
CA GLN A 494 19.67 -9.55 51.32
C GLN A 494 19.90 -10.76 52.25
N GLN A 495 20.17 -11.94 51.69
CA GLN A 495 20.52 -13.13 52.47
C GLN A 495 21.94 -13.04 53.07
N GLU A 496 22.89 -12.52 52.31
CA GLU A 496 24.27 -12.27 52.78
C GLU A 496 24.28 -11.21 53.90
N GLU A 497 23.58 -10.08 53.73
CA GLU A 497 23.40 -9.05 54.76
C GLU A 497 22.71 -9.60 56.03
N ALA A 498 21.70 -10.46 55.88
CA ALA A 498 21.05 -11.10 57.02
C ALA A 498 21.95 -12.12 57.75
N ALA A 499 22.82 -12.82 57.01
CA ALA A 499 23.79 -13.75 57.59
C ALA A 499 24.95 -13.02 58.30
N GLU A 500 25.41 -11.89 57.77
CA GLU A 500 26.40 -11.04 58.43
C GLU A 500 25.86 -10.42 59.72
N GLY A 501 24.61 -9.93 59.73
CA GLY A 501 23.97 -9.40 60.93
C GLY A 501 23.77 -10.46 62.04
N GLN A 502 23.54 -11.73 61.68
CA GLN A 502 23.47 -12.84 62.65
C GLN A 502 24.86 -13.27 63.16
N GLY A 503 25.92 -13.06 62.38
CA GLY A 503 27.30 -13.30 62.79
C GLY A 503 27.82 -12.27 63.79
N GLU A 504 27.40 -11.00 63.68
CA GLU A 504 27.71 -9.95 64.65
C GLU A 504 26.99 -10.17 65.99
N GLU A 505 25.71 -10.55 66.00
CA GLU A 505 24.99 -10.91 67.24
C GLU A 505 25.60 -12.15 67.95
N ALA A 506 26.11 -13.12 67.20
CA ALA A 506 26.78 -14.30 67.76
C ALA A 506 28.20 -13.99 68.29
N ALA A 507 28.88 -12.98 67.72
CA ALA A 507 30.20 -12.53 68.18
C ALA A 507 30.10 -11.63 69.43
N GLU A 508 29.06 -10.79 69.54
CA GLU A 508 28.80 -10.02 70.77
C GLU A 508 28.40 -10.94 71.94
N GLY A 509 27.71 -12.05 71.67
CA GLY A 509 27.36 -13.05 72.69
C GLY A 509 28.51 -13.93 73.20
N GLN A 510 29.71 -13.88 72.61
CA GLN A 510 30.89 -14.64 73.07
C GLN A 510 31.97 -13.78 73.75
N VAL A 511 31.77 -12.46 73.84
CA VAL A 511 32.63 -11.56 74.63
C VAL A 511 32.06 -11.36 76.05
N GLU A 512 30.84 -11.81 76.31
CA GLU A 512 30.23 -11.91 77.64
C GLU A 512 30.11 -13.38 78.10
N GLU A 513 31.22 -14.07 78.32
CA GLU A 513 31.28 -15.21 79.27
C GLU A 513 32.64 -15.29 79.98
#